data_AF-A0A943M9H8-F1
#
_entry.id   AF-A0A943M9H8-F1
#
_cell.length_a   1.000
_cell.length_b   1.000
_cell.length_c   1.000
_cell.angle_alpha   90.00
_cell.angle_beta   90.00
_cell.angle_gamma   90.00
#
_symmetry.space_group_name_H-M   'P 1'
#
loop_
_entity.id
_entity.type
_entity.pdbx_description
1 polymer ?
#
loop_
_entity_poly.entity_id
_entity_poly.type
_entity_poly.pdbx_seq_one_letter_code
_entity_poly.pdbx_strand_id
1 'polypeptide(L)'
;MVDTVDLEELSADELGELITRATSVKSDKEYVAQFASMVSLYLVEYRRVCGASGHEDGAPWEAPSPDDLLTWYTLDERVSFEGRDYVSCAPFNTYPPDTPGAWKPAD
;
A
#
# COMPACT_ATOMS: atom_id res chain seq x y z
N MET A 1 -1.19 16.95 -16.69
CA MET A 1 -2.54 17.44 -17.06
C MET A 1 -3.42 16.22 -17.13
N VAL A 2 -4.55 16.23 -16.41
CA VAL A 2 -5.58 15.20 -16.61
C VAL A 2 -6.42 15.72 -17.78
N ASP A 3 -6.40 15.02 -18.91
CA ASP A 3 -7.32 15.33 -20.00
C ASP A 3 -8.74 15.13 -19.47
N THR A 4 -9.46 16.24 -19.33
CA THR A 4 -10.88 16.23 -18.99
C THR A 4 -11.65 15.77 -20.22
N VAL A 5 -12.23 14.58 -20.15
CA VAL A 5 -13.17 14.09 -21.18
C VAL A 5 -14.41 14.96 -21.14
N ASP A 6 -14.74 15.61 -22.25
CA ASP A 6 -16.01 16.32 -22.40
C ASP A 6 -17.13 15.28 -22.58
N LEU A 7 -17.97 15.16 -21.55
CA LEU A 7 -19.03 14.16 -21.50
C LEU A 7 -20.26 14.58 -22.31
N GLU A 8 -20.42 15.86 -22.63
CA GLU A 8 -21.60 16.39 -23.34
C GLU A 8 -21.53 16.12 -24.86
N GLU A 9 -20.34 15.86 -25.39
CA GLU A 9 -20.11 15.54 -26.80
C GLU A 9 -20.15 14.04 -27.12
N LEU A 10 -20.20 13.17 -26.11
CA LEU A 10 -20.23 11.72 -26.30
C LEU A 10 -21.62 11.24 -26.72
N SER A 11 -21.65 10.36 -27.71
CA SER A 11 -22.85 9.58 -27.99
C SER A 11 -23.19 8.64 -26.83
N ALA A 12 -24.43 8.15 -26.79
CA ALA A 12 -24.87 7.20 -25.76
C ALA A 12 -24.01 5.93 -25.72
N ASP A 13 -23.54 5.46 -26.88
CA ASP A 13 -22.69 4.27 -26.98
C ASP A 13 -21.27 4.54 -26.45
N GLU A 14 -20.66 5.68 -26.80
CA GLU A 14 -19.34 6.08 -26.30
C GLU A 14 -19.34 6.32 -24.78
N LEU A 15 -20.43 6.91 -24.25
CA LEU A 15 -20.63 7.06 -22.81
C LEU A 15 -20.75 5.68 -22.11
N GLY A 16 -21.45 4.73 -22.73
CA GLY A 16 -21.56 3.36 -22.23
C GLY A 16 -20.22 2.62 -22.18
N GLU A 17 -19.39 2.75 -23.22
CA GLU A 17 -18.03 2.21 -23.25
C GLU A 17 -17.13 2.84 -22.18
N LEU A 18 -17.20 4.16 -22.02
CA LEU A 18 -16.42 4.89 -21.01
C LEU A 18 -16.78 4.45 -19.59
N ILE A 19 -18.07 4.32 -19.28
CA ILE A 19 -18.55 3.84 -17.97
C ILE A 19 -18.09 2.41 -17.72
N THR A 20 -18.17 1.54 -18.72
CA THR A 20 -17.74 0.14 -18.61
C THR A 20 -16.25 0.05 -18.33
N ARG A 21 -15.43 0.80 -19.07
CA ARG A 21 -13.97 0.85 -18.86
C ARG A 21 -13.61 1.42 -17.49
N ALA A 22 -14.25 2.51 -17.08
CA ALA A 22 -14.02 3.12 -15.77
C ALA A 22 -14.37 2.15 -14.63
N THR A 23 -15.48 1.42 -14.77
CA THR A 23 -15.92 0.41 -13.80
C THR A 23 -14.94 -0.76 -13.72
N SER A 24 -14.45 -1.26 -14.86
CA SER A 24 -13.43 -2.31 -14.89
C SER A 24 -12.14 -1.87 -14.18
N VAL A 25 -11.63 -0.69 -14.51
CA VAL A 25 -10.41 -0.14 -13.89
C VAL A 25 -10.60 0.04 -12.37
N LYS A 26 -11.78 0.47 -11.93
CA LYS A 26 -12.11 0.56 -10.51
C LYS A 26 -12.07 -0.82 -9.85
N SER A 27 -12.73 -1.81 -10.45
CA SER A 27 -12.77 -3.18 -9.95
C SER A 27 -11.36 -3.79 -9.84
N ASP A 28 -10.51 -3.56 -10.82
CA ASP A 28 -9.12 -4.05 -10.81
C ASP A 28 -8.33 -3.45 -9.65
N LYS A 29 -8.48 -2.14 -9.41
CA LYS A 29 -7.84 -1.44 -8.29
C LYS A 29 -8.33 -1.95 -6.94
N GLU A 30 -9.63 -2.16 -6.80
CA GLU A 30 -10.23 -2.72 -5.57
C GLU A 30 -9.76 -4.15 -5.32
N TYR A 31 -9.66 -4.98 -6.36
CA TYR A 31 -9.13 -6.34 -6.27
C TYR A 31 -7.67 -6.35 -5.80
N VAL A 32 -6.81 -5.54 -6.41
CA VAL A 32 -5.39 -5.43 -6.03
C VAL A 32 -5.25 -4.97 -4.58
N ALA A 33 -6.05 -3.98 -4.16
CA ALA A 33 -6.05 -3.50 -2.78
C ALA A 33 -6.45 -4.60 -1.78
N GLN A 34 -7.54 -5.33 -2.05
CA GLN A 34 -7.97 -6.44 -1.20
C GLN A 34 -6.93 -7.56 -1.12
N PHE A 35 -6.32 -7.92 -2.25
CA PHE A 35 -5.27 -8.93 -2.28
C PHE A 35 -4.05 -8.49 -1.46
N ALA A 36 -3.61 -7.23 -1.60
CA ALA A 36 -2.52 -6.66 -0.82
C ALA A 36 -2.80 -6.67 0.70
N SER A 37 -4.02 -6.31 1.12
CA SER A 37 -4.43 -6.37 2.53
C SER A 37 -4.40 -7.81 3.05
N MET A 38 -4.92 -8.76 2.28
CA MET A 38 -4.92 -10.18 2.67
C MET A 38 -3.50 -10.71 2.86
N VAL A 39 -2.59 -10.39 1.95
CA VAL A 39 -1.19 -10.84 2.05
C VAL A 39 -0.47 -10.18 3.22
N SER A 40 -0.77 -8.91 3.52
CA SER A 40 -0.25 -8.23 4.72
C SER A 40 -0.67 -8.94 6.00
N LEU A 41 -1.94 -9.35 6.12
CA LEU A 41 -2.43 -10.12 7.27
C LEU A 41 -1.70 -11.46 7.43
N TYR A 42 -1.48 -12.18 6.33
CA TYR A 42 -0.74 -13.45 6.38
C TYR A 42 0.72 -13.26 6.82
N LEU A 43 1.38 -12.17 6.40
CA LEU A 43 2.75 -11.89 6.81
C LEU A 43 2.84 -11.54 8.30
N VAL A 44 1.88 -10.76 8.83
CA VAL A 44 1.79 -10.44 10.27
C VAL A 44 1.61 -11.72 11.10
N GLU A 45 0.69 -12.60 10.71
CA GLU A 45 0.49 -13.86 11.44
C GLU A 45 1.69 -14.81 11.30
N TYR A 46 2.33 -14.85 10.13
CA TYR A 46 3.54 -15.65 9.93
C TYR A 46 4.68 -15.17 10.83
N ARG A 47 4.91 -13.85 10.94
CA ARG A 47 5.87 -13.25 11.89
C ARG A 47 5.59 -13.63 13.32
N ARG A 48 4.32 -13.56 13.72
CA ARG A 48 3.88 -13.92 15.08
C ARG A 48 4.20 -15.37 15.41
N VAL A 49 3.98 -16.29 14.47
CA VAL A 49 4.30 -17.72 14.65
C VAL A 49 5.80 -17.96 14.71
N CYS A 50 6.59 -17.25 13.89
CA CYS A 50 8.05 -17.35 13.87
C CYS A 50 8.73 -16.63 15.05
N GLY A 51 8.01 -15.80 15.81
CA GLY A 51 8.57 -15.03 16.91
C GLY A 51 9.50 -13.90 16.45
N ALA A 52 9.26 -13.33 15.26
CA ALA A 52 9.99 -12.16 14.79
C ALA A 52 9.68 -10.93 15.68
N SER A 53 10.73 -10.19 16.05
CA SER A 53 10.68 -8.97 16.88
C SER A 53 11.09 -7.73 16.07
N GLY A 54 10.90 -6.52 16.61
CA GLY A 54 11.29 -5.27 15.91
C GLY A 54 10.21 -4.73 14.95
N HIS A 55 9.03 -5.32 15.02
CA HIS A 55 7.83 -4.96 14.25
C HIS A 55 6.65 -4.60 15.17
N GLU A 56 6.94 -4.32 16.45
CA GLU A 56 5.94 -3.76 17.36
C GLU A 56 5.55 -2.34 16.92
N ASP A 57 4.34 -1.91 17.26
CA ASP A 57 3.85 -0.56 16.92
C ASP A 57 4.81 0.53 17.43
N GLY A 58 5.39 1.31 16.51
CA GLY A 58 6.35 2.37 16.82
C GLY A 58 7.80 1.92 17.05
N ALA A 59 8.11 0.64 16.82
CA ALA A 59 9.48 0.14 16.87
C ALA A 59 10.42 0.93 15.94
N PRO A 60 11.72 1.06 16.27
CA PRO A 60 12.68 1.69 15.38
C PRO A 60 12.66 1.04 13.99
N TRP A 61 12.66 1.85 12.95
CA TRP A 61 12.81 1.34 11.59
C TRP A 61 14.17 0.67 11.43
N GLU A 62 14.17 -0.54 10.90
CA GLU A 62 15.35 -1.32 10.56
C GLU A 62 15.33 -1.61 9.06
N ALA A 63 16.50 -1.53 8.42
CA ALA A 63 16.61 -1.77 6.99
C ALA A 63 16.23 -3.22 6.65
N PRO A 64 15.20 -3.45 5.80
CA PRO A 64 14.77 -4.81 5.46
C PRO A 64 15.82 -5.55 4.62
N SER A 65 15.91 -6.86 4.84
CA SER A 65 16.72 -7.76 4.00
C SER A 65 15.91 -8.20 2.77
N PRO A 66 16.42 -8.04 1.54
CA PRO A 66 15.71 -8.48 0.33
C PRO A 66 15.38 -9.98 0.30
N ASP A 67 16.17 -10.80 0.99
CA ASP A 67 16.03 -12.26 1.02
C ASP A 67 15.17 -12.76 2.19
N ASP A 68 14.74 -11.87 3.09
CA ASP A 68 13.94 -12.23 4.25
C ASP A 68 12.66 -11.39 4.36
N LEU A 69 11.56 -11.97 3.89
CA LEU A 69 10.22 -11.37 3.95
C LEU A 69 9.78 -11.03 5.38
N LEU A 70 10.33 -11.70 6.41
CA LEU A 70 10.01 -11.38 7.80
C LEU A 70 10.52 -10.01 8.23
N THR A 71 11.40 -9.38 7.46
CA THR A 71 11.93 -8.03 7.77
C THR A 71 11.19 -6.89 7.05
N TRP A 72 10.27 -7.19 6.13
CA TRP A 72 9.63 -6.19 5.26
C TRP A 72 8.42 -5.52 5.90
N TYR A 73 8.20 -4.23 5.73
CA TYR A 73 7.04 -3.61 6.37
C TYR A 73 5.72 -3.90 5.61
N THR A 74 4.64 -4.07 6.34
CA THR A 74 3.28 -4.28 5.83
C THR A 74 2.55 -2.95 5.74
N LEU A 75 1.39 -2.95 5.08
CA LEU A 75 0.55 -1.76 5.04
C LEU A 75 0.10 -1.37 6.46
N ASP A 76 0.07 -0.08 6.76
CA ASP A 76 -0.34 0.51 8.04
C ASP A 76 0.56 0.19 9.25
N GLU A 77 1.69 -0.48 9.05
CA GLU A 77 2.69 -0.71 10.10
C GLU A 77 3.38 0.61 10.49
N ARG A 78 3.51 0.88 11.80
CA ARG A 78 4.09 2.11 12.34
C ARG A 78 5.52 1.86 12.81
N VAL A 79 6.43 2.75 12.42
CA VAL A 79 7.85 2.73 12.83
C VAL A 79 8.31 4.11 13.30
N SER A 80 9.38 4.14 14.10
CA SER A 80 10.11 5.37 14.44
C SER A 80 11.40 5.50 13.63
N PHE A 81 11.62 6.68 13.03
CA PHE A 81 12.79 6.98 12.22
C PHE A 81 13.20 8.43 12.41
N GLU A 82 14.47 8.66 12.76
CA GLU A 82 15.02 10.01 13.04
C GLU A 82 14.19 10.83 14.05
N GLY A 83 13.61 10.16 15.04
CA GLY A 83 12.81 10.80 16.09
C GLY A 83 11.40 11.22 15.66
N ARG A 84 10.91 10.70 14.53
CA ARG A 84 9.53 10.87 14.05
C ARG A 84 8.90 9.51 13.77
N ASP A 85 7.59 9.45 13.87
CA ASP A 85 6.84 8.25 13.58
C ASP A 85 6.25 8.29 12.17
N TYR A 86 6.24 7.14 11.53
CA TYR A 86 5.76 6.96 10.17
C TYR A 86 4.86 5.74 10.08
N VAL A 87 3.88 5.79 9.19
CA VAL A 87 2.98 4.70 8.84
C VAL A 87 3.27 4.27 7.40
N SER A 88 3.49 2.97 7.21
CA SER A 88 3.73 2.38 5.89
C SER A 88 2.50 2.55 5.00
N CYS A 89 2.71 3.05 3.78
CA CYS A 89 1.68 3.24 2.77
C CYS A 89 1.68 2.15 1.68
N ALA A 90 2.56 1.15 1.81
CA ALA A 90 2.69 0.08 0.85
C ALA A 90 2.69 -1.29 1.54
N PRO A 91 2.05 -2.32 0.95
CA PRO A 91 2.35 -3.69 1.33
C PRO A 91 3.81 -3.99 0.94
N PHE A 92 4.50 -4.84 1.71
CA PHE A 92 5.87 -5.26 1.38
C PHE A 92 6.87 -4.10 1.23
N ASN A 93 6.69 -3.08 2.06
CA ASN A 93 7.48 -1.88 2.04
C ASN A 93 8.90 -2.16 2.51
N THR A 94 9.84 -2.07 1.58
CA THR A 94 11.28 -2.20 1.81
C THR A 94 12.01 -0.87 1.76
N TYR A 95 11.27 0.22 1.52
CA TYR A 95 11.83 1.55 1.37
C TYR A 95 12.03 2.20 2.75
N PRO A 96 13.03 3.09 2.90
CA PRO A 96 13.20 3.86 4.12
C PRO A 96 12.09 4.92 4.33
N PRO A 97 11.80 5.37 5.56
CA PRO A 97 10.71 6.29 5.89
C PRO A 97 10.77 7.68 5.25
N ASP A 98 11.94 8.09 4.74
CA ASP A 98 12.13 9.31 3.96
C ASP A 98 11.74 9.17 2.48
N THR A 99 11.40 7.96 2.02
CA THR A 99 11.00 7.71 0.63
C THR A 99 9.58 8.22 0.35
N PRO A 100 9.39 9.18 -0.58
CA PRO A 100 8.08 9.74 -0.88
C PRO A 100 7.07 8.68 -1.34
N GLY A 101 5.89 8.67 -0.72
CA GLY A 101 4.78 7.78 -1.08
C GLY A 101 4.88 6.35 -0.53
N ALA A 102 6.04 5.93 -0.04
CA ALA A 102 6.18 4.66 0.70
C ALA A 102 5.71 4.80 2.15
N TRP A 103 5.85 5.99 2.73
CA TRP A 103 5.51 6.28 4.11
C TRP A 103 4.76 7.62 4.22
N LYS A 104 3.95 7.74 5.28
CA LYS A 104 3.33 9.00 5.71
C LYS A 104 3.66 9.26 7.18
N PRO A 105 3.75 10.52 7.64
CA PRO A 105 3.85 10.81 9.07
C PRO A 105 2.71 10.14 9.86
N ALA A 106 3.02 9.57 11.01
CA ALA A 106 2.01 9.11 11.95
C ALA A 106 1.49 10.31 12.76
N ASP A 107 0.17 10.48 12.80
CA ASP A 107 -0.49 11.50 13.63
C ASP A 107 -0.46 11.15 15.13
#